data_AF-A0A2M7WPA9-F1
#
_entry.id   AF-A0A2M7WPA9-F1
#
_cell.length_a   1.000
_cell.length_b   1.000
_cell.length_c   1.000
_cell.angle_alpha   90.00
_cell.angle_beta   90.00
_cell.angle_gamma   90.00
#
_symmetry.space_group_name_H-M   'P 1'
#
loop_
_entity.id
_entity.type
_entity.pdbx_description
1 polymer ?
#
loop_
_entity_poly.entity_id
_entity_poly.type
_entity_poly.pdbx_seq_one_letter_code
_entity_poly.pdbx_strand_id
1 'polypeptide(L)'
;MFSPLPGTFTYSWPEGFGQPLKGIRVQVPFGRGRRLGLLMATDATADPAMTYKPVLDRLDEQPLFDHGRLQWLERVRRYYLAQPGDLWSSALGWAAQDDIRRFRCKDAELLDLSRPELAGLFRTRAAIALKTMIERATQVTGVRHAVNCACADGLIEEACSAPMWGSPGVGFEKIAGFTPNKAQQQAITVITGALQKFQPFLLFGRTGSGKTEVYLRAAESVIQNGGQVLVLVPEIGLTPMWLARLKQRFEKVALWHSAMSAKERLVVRQHLEQTEILIGTRSALFLPLPKLALIVVDEEHDASFKQQEGMSYSARDMAVLLAQELNVPIVLGSATPSLESWRQVLAGFYQRLDLPDRIIAGNIQIEPQTVDMRGIESPVSDALLTALQQTLADGDQSILFLNRRGYAPALQCTACGDVPECPDCSMRLTLHRRAASLRCHTCGFRRRVPKTCESCGEAAFMPLGEGTEKLEEW
;
A
#
# COMPACT_ATOMS: atom_id res chain seq x y z
N MET A 1 12.18 17.39 -12.19
CA MET A 1 12.22 17.32 -10.72
C MET A 1 12.94 16.05 -10.33
N PHE A 2 13.81 16.10 -9.32
CA PHE A 2 14.64 14.96 -8.93
C PHE A 2 14.68 14.87 -7.40
N SER A 3 14.37 13.69 -6.83
CA SER A 3 14.65 13.44 -5.42
C SER A 3 16.17 13.32 -5.19
N PRO A 4 16.75 13.89 -4.11
CA PRO A 4 16.10 14.60 -3.00
C PRO A 4 16.12 16.14 -3.15
N LEU A 5 16.42 16.67 -4.34
CA LEU A 5 16.59 18.11 -4.53
C LEU A 5 15.24 18.84 -4.52
N PRO A 6 15.10 19.92 -3.73
CA PRO A 6 13.88 20.71 -3.73
C PRO A 6 13.72 21.47 -5.05
N GLY A 7 12.47 21.63 -5.50
CA GLY A 7 12.10 22.48 -6.63
C GLY A 7 12.10 21.82 -8.02
N THR A 8 12.02 22.66 -9.04
CA THR A 8 11.96 22.29 -10.45
C THR A 8 13.18 22.82 -11.21
N PHE A 9 13.51 22.16 -12.32
CA PHE A 9 14.61 22.54 -13.19
C PHE A 9 14.04 22.82 -14.58
N THR A 10 14.50 23.91 -15.19
CA THR A 10 14.05 24.35 -16.52
C THR A 10 14.94 23.77 -17.60
N TYR A 11 14.33 23.25 -18.67
CA TYR A 11 14.97 22.66 -19.83
C TYR A 11 14.33 23.21 -21.09
N SER A 12 15.07 23.27 -22.20
CA SER A 12 14.51 23.57 -23.51
C SER A 12 13.79 22.35 -24.07
N TRP A 13 12.66 22.58 -24.75
CA TRP A 13 11.83 21.54 -25.33
C TRP A 13 12.11 21.39 -26.83
N PRO A 14 12.58 20.22 -27.31
CA PRO A 14 12.80 19.99 -28.74
C PRO A 14 11.50 19.99 -29.54
N GLU A 15 11.46 20.69 -30.68
CA GLU A 15 10.28 20.78 -31.56
C GLU A 15 9.80 19.40 -32.04
N GLY A 16 10.75 18.49 -32.30
CA GLY A 16 10.45 17.12 -32.75
C GLY A 16 9.70 16.25 -31.74
N PHE A 17 9.52 16.69 -30.48
CA PHE A 17 8.75 15.97 -29.47
C PHE A 17 7.28 16.39 -29.39
N GLY A 18 6.81 17.24 -30.31
CA GLY A 18 5.45 17.76 -30.34
C GLY A 18 5.16 18.69 -29.15
N GLN A 19 3.88 18.90 -28.81
CA GLN A 19 3.52 19.77 -27.70
C GLN A 19 3.88 19.14 -26.33
N PRO A 20 4.50 19.89 -25.40
CA PRO A 20 4.76 19.39 -24.06
C PRO A 20 3.46 19.28 -23.26
N LEU A 21 3.29 18.16 -22.54
CA LEU A 21 2.12 17.90 -21.71
C LEU A 21 2.55 17.72 -20.24
N LYS A 22 1.84 18.38 -19.31
CA LYS A 22 2.09 18.22 -17.88
C LYS A 22 1.79 16.79 -17.44
N GLY A 23 2.67 16.20 -16.63
CA GLY A 23 2.51 14.85 -16.09
C GLY A 23 3.11 13.73 -16.94
N ILE A 24 3.79 14.06 -18.05
CA ILE A 24 4.58 13.08 -18.80
C ILE A 24 6.00 12.97 -18.25
N ARG A 25 6.59 11.78 -18.33
CA ARG A 25 7.99 11.57 -17.98
C ARG A 25 8.88 11.98 -19.15
N VAL A 26 10.06 12.46 -18.80
CA VAL A 26 11.09 12.93 -19.72
C VAL A 26 12.45 12.42 -19.27
N GLN A 27 13.35 12.21 -20.21
CA GLN A 27 14.76 12.01 -19.90
C GLN A 27 15.52 13.29 -20.15
N VAL A 28 16.35 13.72 -19.20
CA VAL A 28 17.06 15.01 -19.27
C VAL A 28 18.51 14.86 -18.79
N PRO A 29 19.43 15.74 -19.22
CA PRO A 29 20.78 15.76 -18.68
C PRO A 29 20.77 16.35 -17.27
N PHE A 30 21.45 15.70 -16.33
CA PHE A 30 21.58 16.21 -14.97
C PHE A 30 22.96 15.87 -14.40
N GLY A 31 23.72 16.90 -14.04
CA GLY A 31 25.14 16.75 -13.69
C GLY A 31 25.93 16.10 -14.84
N ARG A 32 26.64 15.00 -14.53
CA ARG A 32 27.40 14.19 -15.49
C ARG A 32 26.59 13.04 -16.13
N GLY A 33 25.32 12.89 -15.78
CA GLY A 33 24.51 11.75 -16.20
C GLY A 33 23.16 12.12 -16.83
N ARG A 34 22.35 11.10 -17.07
CA ARG A 34 20.96 11.20 -17.53
C ARG A 34 20.04 10.84 -16.37
N ARG A 35 18.95 11.59 -16.20
CA ARG A 35 17.94 11.30 -15.18
C ARG A 35 16.55 11.30 -15.79
N LEU A 36 15.69 10.46 -15.24
CA LEU A 36 14.25 10.56 -15.48
C LEU A 36 13.70 11.72 -14.66
N GLY A 37 12.86 12.52 -15.28
CA GLY A 37 12.12 13.61 -14.65
C GLY A 37 10.66 13.57 -15.07
N LEU A 38 9.84 14.33 -14.35
CA LEU A 38 8.45 14.58 -14.70
C LEU A 38 8.27 16.03 -15.11
N LEU A 39 7.50 16.26 -16.18
CA LEU A 39 7.15 17.59 -16.64
C LEU A 39 6.04 18.18 -15.75
N MET A 40 6.36 19.24 -15.01
CA MET A 40 5.44 19.86 -14.04
C MET A 40 4.71 21.10 -14.56
N ALA A 41 5.36 21.83 -15.47
CA ALA A 41 4.92 23.12 -15.99
C ALA A 41 5.50 23.31 -17.39
N THR A 42 4.75 24.01 -18.26
CA THR A 42 5.12 24.30 -19.65
C THR A 42 5.29 25.80 -19.90
N ASP A 43 4.89 26.62 -18.93
CA ASP A 43 4.81 28.07 -18.93
C ASP A 43 5.96 28.73 -18.15
N ALA A 44 7.07 27.99 -17.94
CA ALA A 44 8.23 28.53 -17.27
C ALA A 44 8.79 29.71 -18.08
N THR A 45 8.88 30.89 -17.44
CA THR A 45 9.53 32.06 -18.03
C THR A 45 11.00 31.75 -18.27
N ALA A 46 11.38 31.70 -19.54
CA ALA A 46 12.78 31.57 -19.93
C ALA A 46 13.50 32.88 -19.58
N ASP A 47 14.54 32.78 -18.76
CA ASP A 47 15.50 33.85 -18.55
C ASP A 47 16.35 33.96 -19.82
N PRO A 48 16.29 35.09 -20.56
CA PRO A 48 17.07 35.27 -21.78
C PRO A 48 18.58 35.17 -21.56
N ALA A 49 19.06 35.38 -20.32
CA ALA A 49 20.48 35.28 -19.97
C ALA A 49 20.95 33.84 -19.68
N MET A 50 20.03 32.86 -19.60
CA MET A 50 20.37 31.47 -19.34
C MET A 50 20.29 30.58 -20.59
N THR A 51 21.31 29.75 -20.78
CA THR A 51 21.26 28.66 -21.76
C THR A 51 20.67 27.41 -21.12
N TYR A 52 19.52 26.96 -21.64
CA TYR A 52 18.86 25.75 -21.16
C TYR A 52 19.33 24.52 -21.93
N LYS A 53 19.66 23.46 -21.19
CA LYS A 53 19.93 22.15 -21.79
C LYS A 53 18.63 21.57 -22.37
N PRO A 54 18.68 20.82 -23.49
CA PRO A 54 17.50 20.22 -24.08
C PRO A 54 17.04 18.98 -23.31
N VAL A 55 15.74 18.71 -23.38
CA VAL A 55 15.19 17.39 -23.06
C VAL A 55 15.75 16.36 -24.04
N LEU A 56 16.17 15.19 -23.54
CA LEU A 56 16.81 14.13 -24.35
C LEU A 56 15.80 13.13 -24.92
N ASP A 57 14.66 12.93 -24.25
CA ASP A 57 13.66 11.95 -24.66
C ASP A 57 12.29 12.25 -24.01
N ARG A 58 11.21 12.00 -24.75
CA ARG A 58 9.81 12.02 -24.28
C ARG A 58 9.34 10.59 -24.07
N LEU A 59 9.04 10.23 -22.82
CA LEU A 59 8.75 8.84 -22.46
C LEU A 59 7.28 8.46 -22.57
N ASP A 60 6.38 9.43 -22.46
CA ASP A 60 4.94 9.21 -22.50
C ASP A 60 4.29 10.11 -23.54
N GLU A 61 3.36 9.54 -24.31
CA GLU A 61 2.53 10.32 -25.24
C GLU A 61 1.42 11.06 -24.53
N GLN A 62 0.86 10.47 -23.47
CA GLN A 62 -0.16 11.06 -22.63
C GLN A 62 0.29 11.05 -21.16
N PRO A 63 -0.23 11.95 -20.31
CA PRO A 63 0.01 11.90 -18.88
C PRO A 63 -0.38 10.53 -18.30
N LEU A 64 0.48 9.97 -17.44
CA LEU A 64 0.22 8.65 -16.82
C LEU A 64 -0.88 8.67 -15.77
N PHE A 65 -1.33 9.85 -15.39
CA PHE A 65 -2.40 10.09 -14.43
C PHE A 65 -3.42 11.04 -15.05
N ASP A 66 -4.70 10.72 -14.84
CA ASP A 66 -5.78 11.64 -15.13
C ASP A 66 -5.75 12.88 -14.22
N HIS A 67 -6.58 13.87 -14.54
CA HIS A 67 -6.63 15.13 -13.80
C HIS A 67 -6.95 14.94 -12.32
N GLY A 68 -7.91 14.07 -11.97
CA GLY A 68 -8.31 13.81 -10.59
C GLY A 68 -7.16 13.20 -9.78
N ARG A 69 -6.40 12.26 -10.36
CA ARG A 69 -5.22 11.68 -9.72
C ARG A 69 -4.10 12.69 -9.56
N LEU A 70 -3.88 13.57 -10.54
CA LEU A 70 -2.90 14.66 -10.40
C LEU A 70 -3.28 15.62 -9.26
N GLN A 71 -4.56 15.97 -9.12
CA GLN A 71 -5.07 16.78 -8.01
C GLN A 71 -4.90 16.08 -6.67
N TRP A 72 -5.27 14.80 -6.60
CA TRP A 72 -5.07 13.96 -5.41
C TRP A 72 -3.60 13.88 -5.00
N LEU A 73 -2.68 13.65 -5.94
CA LEU A 73 -1.24 13.61 -5.65
C LEU A 73 -0.74 14.94 -5.08
N GLU A 74 -1.16 16.08 -5.63
CA GLU A 74 -0.79 17.39 -5.07
C GLU A 74 -1.40 17.61 -3.68
N ARG A 75 -2.63 17.15 -3.44
CA ARG A 75 -3.26 17.21 -2.12
C ARG A 75 -2.51 16.35 -1.10
N VAL A 76 -2.13 15.14 -1.48
CA VAL A 76 -1.29 14.22 -0.68
C VAL A 76 0.05 14.85 -0.37
N ARG A 77 0.69 15.49 -1.36
CA ARG A 77 1.96 16.19 -1.18
C ARG A 77 1.87 17.26 -0.09
N ARG A 78 0.82 18.10 -0.16
CA ARG A 78 0.59 19.16 0.82
C ARG A 78 0.29 18.60 2.20
N TYR A 79 -0.57 17.58 2.27
CA TYR A 79 -0.98 16.96 3.53
C TYR A 79 0.20 16.32 4.28
N TYR A 80 1.07 15.59 3.58
CA TYR A 80 2.24 14.94 4.17
C TYR A 80 3.51 15.78 4.15
N LEU A 81 3.43 17.05 3.70
CA LEU A 81 4.60 17.92 3.49
C LEU A 81 5.70 17.23 2.67
N ALA A 82 5.29 16.39 1.72
CA ALA A 82 6.21 15.58 0.94
C ALA A 82 7.01 16.46 -0.02
N GLN A 83 8.29 16.16 -0.16
CA GLN A 83 9.07 16.77 -1.23
C GLN A 83 8.49 16.30 -2.57
N PRO A 84 8.33 17.20 -3.54
CA PRO A 84 7.75 16.83 -4.82
C PRO A 84 8.43 15.61 -5.47
N GLY A 85 9.76 15.52 -5.40
CA GLY A 85 10.53 14.41 -5.96
C GLY A 85 10.20 13.04 -5.33
N ASP A 86 10.01 13.01 -4.02
CA ASP A 86 9.72 11.77 -3.27
C ASP A 86 8.31 11.26 -3.56
N LEU A 87 7.34 12.18 -3.63
CA LEU A 87 5.98 11.87 -4.06
C LEU A 87 5.99 11.21 -5.44
N TRP A 88 6.64 11.85 -6.43
CA TRP A 88 6.63 11.33 -7.79
C TRP A 88 7.41 10.03 -7.95
N SER A 89 8.52 9.86 -7.22
CA SER A 89 9.21 8.58 -7.17
C SER A 89 8.31 7.46 -6.64
N SER A 90 7.47 7.76 -5.64
CA SER A 90 6.50 6.80 -5.09
C SER A 90 5.35 6.55 -6.06
N ALA A 91 4.77 7.61 -6.61
CA ALA A 91 3.62 7.56 -7.51
C ALA A 91 3.95 6.85 -8.83
N LEU A 92 5.15 7.04 -9.37
CA LEU A 92 5.58 6.45 -10.64
C LEU A 92 6.29 5.10 -10.48
N GLY A 93 6.37 4.56 -9.26
CA GLY A 93 7.02 3.28 -9.01
C GLY A 93 6.43 2.14 -9.84
N TRP A 94 5.12 2.19 -10.13
CA TRP A 94 4.46 1.23 -11.01
C TRP A 94 4.88 1.36 -12.49
N ALA A 95 5.33 2.55 -12.88
CA ALA A 95 5.70 2.85 -14.26
C ALA A 95 7.20 2.65 -14.56
N ALA A 96 8.01 2.24 -13.58
CA ALA A 96 9.46 2.19 -13.71
C ALA A 96 10.00 1.13 -14.68
N GLN A 97 9.18 0.14 -15.07
CA GLN A 97 9.62 -1.06 -15.81
C GLN A 97 9.47 -0.94 -17.34
N ASP A 98 9.38 0.26 -17.92
CA ASP A 98 9.13 0.38 -19.37
C ASP A 98 10.26 -0.12 -20.26
N ASP A 99 11.48 -0.13 -19.75
CA ASP A 99 12.66 -0.56 -20.52
C ASP A 99 12.62 -2.06 -20.89
N ILE A 100 11.80 -2.86 -20.19
CA ILE A 100 11.58 -4.29 -20.51
C ILE A 100 10.43 -4.54 -21.49
N ARG A 101 9.69 -3.49 -21.90
CA ARG A 101 8.67 -3.60 -22.97
C ARG A 101 9.32 -4.11 -24.24
N ARG A 102 8.58 -4.92 -24.99
CA ARG A 102 9.07 -5.53 -26.23
C ARG A 102 8.16 -5.13 -27.37
N PHE A 103 8.73 -4.84 -28.52
CA PHE A 103 7.97 -4.50 -29.72
C PHE A 103 8.39 -5.39 -30.87
N ARG A 104 7.49 -5.60 -31.80
CA ARG A 104 7.71 -6.37 -33.03
C ARG A 104 7.25 -5.51 -34.21
N CYS A 105 7.99 -5.61 -35.30
CA CYS A 105 7.71 -4.90 -36.55
C CYS A 105 7.27 -5.91 -37.60
N LYS A 106 6.17 -5.62 -38.30
CA LYS A 106 5.68 -6.47 -39.40
C LYS A 106 6.38 -6.13 -40.72
N ASP A 107 6.64 -4.85 -40.94
CA ASP A 107 7.23 -4.30 -42.16
C ASP A 107 8.39 -3.36 -41.79
N ALA A 108 9.60 -3.89 -41.82
CA ALA A 108 10.81 -3.14 -41.46
C ALA A 108 11.16 -2.07 -42.52
N GLU A 109 10.84 -2.29 -43.80
CA GLU A 109 11.14 -1.33 -44.85
C GLU A 109 10.25 -0.08 -44.72
N LEU A 110 8.96 -0.28 -44.44
CA LEU A 110 8.04 0.82 -44.17
C LEU A 110 8.43 1.58 -42.89
N LEU A 111 8.89 0.88 -41.86
CA LEU A 111 9.36 1.51 -40.62
C LEU A 111 10.61 2.38 -40.88
N ASP A 112 11.61 1.84 -41.59
CA ASP A 112 12.85 2.55 -41.89
C ASP A 112 12.61 3.81 -42.74
N LEU A 113 11.64 3.77 -43.67
CA LEU A 113 11.19 4.92 -44.46
C LEU A 113 10.43 5.96 -43.63
N SER A 114 9.52 5.51 -42.77
CA SER A 114 8.63 6.40 -42.01
C SER A 114 9.30 6.99 -40.77
N ARG A 115 10.25 6.26 -40.17
CA ARG A 115 10.94 6.59 -38.92
C ARG A 115 12.43 6.23 -39.03
N PRO A 116 13.25 7.05 -39.71
CA PRO A 116 14.68 6.81 -39.88
C PRO A 116 15.45 6.64 -38.56
N GLU A 117 14.94 7.19 -37.45
CA GLU A 117 15.48 7.06 -36.11
C GLU A 117 15.50 5.60 -35.60
N LEU A 118 14.62 4.76 -36.14
CA LEU A 118 14.48 3.35 -35.78
C LEU A 118 15.06 2.40 -36.85
N ALA A 119 15.72 2.96 -37.87
CA ALA A 119 16.15 2.22 -39.04
C ALA A 119 17.10 1.06 -38.69
N GLY A 120 16.87 -0.12 -39.29
CA GLY A 120 17.73 -1.29 -39.11
C GLY A 120 17.71 -1.93 -37.70
N LEU A 121 16.84 -1.48 -36.80
CA LEU A 121 16.67 -2.09 -35.47
C LEU A 121 15.97 -3.45 -35.56
N PHE A 122 14.98 -3.58 -36.44
CA PHE A 122 14.14 -4.78 -36.62
C PHE A 122 14.61 -5.63 -37.80
N ARG A 123 15.68 -6.41 -37.60
CA ARG A 123 16.23 -7.32 -38.63
C ARG A 123 15.41 -8.60 -38.84
N THR A 124 14.60 -8.97 -37.85
CA THR A 124 13.76 -10.17 -37.87
C THR A 124 12.38 -9.82 -37.32
N ARG A 125 11.39 -10.71 -37.52
CA ARG A 125 10.04 -10.55 -36.95
C ARG A 125 9.98 -10.81 -35.43
N ALA A 126 11.12 -11.13 -34.80
CA ALA A 126 11.17 -11.37 -33.35
C ALA A 126 11.01 -10.06 -32.57
N ALA A 127 10.29 -10.12 -31.44
CA ALA A 127 10.12 -8.94 -30.61
C ALA A 127 11.44 -8.55 -29.92
N ILE A 128 11.80 -7.26 -29.97
CA ILE A 128 13.03 -6.70 -29.39
C ILE A 128 12.64 -5.86 -28.16
N ALA A 129 13.46 -5.91 -27.10
CA ALA A 129 13.24 -5.11 -25.90
C ALA A 129 13.62 -3.63 -26.13
N LEU A 130 12.89 -2.71 -25.50
CA LEU A 130 13.14 -1.27 -25.59
C LEU A 130 14.56 -0.91 -25.15
N LYS A 131 15.06 -1.53 -24.06
CA LYS A 131 16.45 -1.38 -23.62
C LYS A 131 17.44 -1.68 -24.74
N THR A 132 17.24 -2.77 -25.48
CA THR A 132 18.12 -3.16 -26.58
C THR A 132 18.04 -2.18 -27.76
N MET A 133 16.87 -1.59 -28.03
CA MET A 133 16.73 -0.53 -29.03
C MET A 133 17.53 0.71 -28.64
N ILE A 134 17.42 1.15 -27.39
CA ILE A 134 18.16 2.29 -26.84
C ILE A 134 19.67 2.05 -26.90
N GLU A 135 20.13 0.84 -26.57
CA GLU A 135 21.55 0.46 -26.63
C GLU A 135 22.10 0.40 -28.06
N ARG A 136 21.26 0.10 -29.06
CA ARG A 136 21.66 0.05 -30.48
C ARG A 136 21.61 1.41 -31.16
N ALA A 137 20.66 2.26 -30.78
CA ALA A 137 20.45 3.60 -31.34
C ALA A 137 21.25 4.68 -30.58
N THR A 138 22.56 4.47 -30.38
CA THR A 138 23.40 5.33 -29.51
C THR A 138 23.56 6.77 -29.99
N GLN A 139 23.43 7.00 -31.30
CA GLN A 139 23.56 8.32 -31.93
C GLN A 139 22.23 9.09 -32.02
N VAL A 140 21.13 8.47 -31.59
CA VAL A 140 19.79 9.03 -31.74
C VAL A 140 19.27 9.48 -30.37
N THR A 141 18.76 10.70 -30.30
CA THR A 141 18.01 11.19 -29.14
C THR A 141 16.52 10.93 -29.35
N GLY A 142 15.75 10.74 -28.27
CA GLY A 142 14.31 10.51 -28.43
C GLY A 142 13.90 9.09 -28.85
N VAL A 143 14.74 8.07 -28.63
CA VAL A 143 14.43 6.68 -29.07
C VAL A 143 13.12 6.18 -28.45
N ARG A 144 12.83 6.45 -27.18
CA ARG A 144 11.57 6.02 -26.56
C ARG A 144 10.39 6.75 -27.19
N HIS A 145 10.52 8.04 -27.44
CA HIS A 145 9.51 8.82 -28.15
C HIS A 145 9.21 8.22 -29.54
N ALA A 146 10.26 7.96 -30.34
CA ALA A 146 10.13 7.39 -31.67
C ALA A 146 9.44 6.02 -31.64
N VAL A 147 9.80 5.15 -30.69
CA VAL A 147 9.15 3.84 -30.51
C VAL A 147 7.67 4.00 -30.15
N ASN A 148 7.33 4.89 -29.21
CA ASN A 148 5.93 5.11 -28.84
C ASN A 148 5.12 5.61 -30.04
N CYS A 149 5.64 6.59 -30.81
CA CYS A 149 4.91 7.11 -31.95
C CYS A 149 4.79 6.09 -33.09
N ALA A 150 5.84 5.29 -33.35
CA ALA A 150 5.75 4.19 -34.31
C ALA A 150 4.70 3.14 -33.88
N CYS A 151 4.52 2.94 -32.57
CA CYS A 151 3.48 2.06 -32.04
C CYS A 151 2.07 2.68 -32.22
N ALA A 152 1.93 3.99 -31.99
CA ALA A 152 0.68 4.72 -32.19
C ALA A 152 0.26 4.77 -33.67
N ASP A 153 1.24 4.92 -34.57
CA ASP A 153 1.04 4.90 -36.03
C ASP A 153 0.81 3.48 -36.59
N GLY A 154 0.89 2.44 -35.75
CA GLY A 154 0.68 1.04 -36.14
C GLY A 154 1.84 0.42 -36.93
N LEU A 155 2.99 1.08 -37.02
CA LEU A 155 4.19 0.58 -37.71
C LEU A 155 4.86 -0.57 -36.93
N ILE A 156 4.80 -0.50 -35.60
CA ILE A 156 5.22 -1.58 -34.70
C ILE A 156 4.08 -1.91 -33.73
N GLU A 157 4.09 -3.11 -33.19
CA GLU A 157 3.13 -3.55 -32.17
C GLU A 157 3.86 -3.97 -30.90
N GLU A 158 3.32 -3.58 -29.75
CA GLU A 158 3.82 -4.06 -28.46
C GLU A 158 3.52 -5.56 -28.30
N ALA A 159 4.54 -6.33 -27.92
CA ALA A 159 4.42 -7.74 -27.60
C ALA A 159 4.01 -7.88 -26.12
N CYS A 160 2.72 -7.71 -25.86
CA CYS A 160 2.14 -7.92 -24.53
C CYS A 160 2.04 -9.42 -24.22
N SER A 161 2.42 -9.79 -23.00
CA SER A 161 2.13 -11.15 -22.51
C SER A 161 0.65 -11.26 -22.16
N ALA A 162 0.12 -12.49 -22.13
CA ALA A 162 -1.24 -12.72 -21.66
C ALA A 162 -1.41 -12.16 -20.23
N PRO A 163 -2.57 -11.58 -19.90
CA PRO A 163 -2.81 -11.06 -18.56
C PRO A 163 -2.67 -12.18 -17.53
N MET A 164 -2.11 -11.84 -16.37
CA MET A 164 -2.02 -12.75 -15.21
C MET A 164 -3.33 -12.84 -14.41
N TRP A 165 -4.45 -12.57 -15.08
CA TRP A 165 -5.75 -12.78 -14.48
C TRP A 165 -5.89 -14.25 -14.07
N GLY A 166 -6.66 -14.51 -13.03
CA GLY A 166 -6.91 -15.89 -12.63
C GLY A 166 -7.56 -16.64 -13.79
N SER A 167 -6.94 -17.73 -14.25
CA SER A 167 -7.70 -18.72 -15.01
C SER A 167 -8.82 -19.22 -14.10
N PRO A 168 -10.09 -19.23 -14.52
CA PRO A 168 -11.12 -19.93 -13.77
C PRO A 168 -10.65 -21.37 -13.67
N GLY A 169 -10.30 -21.81 -12.46
CA GLY A 169 -9.82 -23.16 -12.24
C GLY A 169 -10.87 -24.14 -12.74
N VAL A 170 -10.52 -24.96 -13.73
CA VAL A 170 -11.30 -26.14 -14.10
C VAL A 170 -11.33 -27.03 -12.86
N GLY A 171 -12.46 -27.07 -12.16
CA GLY A 171 -12.66 -28.01 -11.03
C GLY A 171 -13.09 -27.40 -9.69
N PHE A 172 -13.33 -26.10 -9.57
CA PHE A 172 -14.04 -25.57 -8.41
C PHE A 172 -15.39 -25.04 -8.87
N GLU A 173 -16.47 -25.77 -8.55
CA GLU A 173 -17.84 -25.28 -8.71
C GLU A 173 -17.91 -23.86 -8.17
N LYS A 174 -18.54 -22.93 -8.91
CA LYS A 174 -18.97 -21.64 -8.35
C LYS A 174 -19.67 -22.00 -7.05
N ILE A 175 -19.13 -21.57 -5.90
CA ILE A 175 -19.79 -21.79 -4.61
C ILE A 175 -21.11 -21.01 -4.68
N ALA A 176 -22.14 -21.69 -5.17
CA ALA A 176 -23.52 -21.30 -4.99
C ALA A 176 -23.81 -21.48 -3.49
N GLY A 177 -24.35 -20.44 -2.86
CA GLY A 177 -25.07 -20.66 -1.61
C GLY A 177 -24.59 -19.94 -0.35
N PHE A 178 -23.83 -18.84 -0.46
CA PHE A 178 -23.81 -17.89 0.68
C PHE A 178 -24.88 -16.81 0.48
N THR A 179 -25.99 -16.95 1.22
CA THR A 179 -27.05 -15.93 1.30
C THR A 179 -26.66 -14.93 2.38
N PRO A 180 -26.48 -13.64 2.05
CA PRO A 180 -26.17 -12.63 3.05
C PRO A 180 -27.24 -12.58 4.13
N ASN A 181 -26.84 -12.49 5.40
CA ASN A 181 -27.77 -12.22 6.48
C ASN A 181 -28.32 -10.77 6.36
N LYS A 182 -29.31 -10.43 7.19
CA LYS A 182 -29.96 -9.11 7.16
C LYS A 182 -28.98 -7.94 7.28
N ALA A 183 -28.01 -8.04 8.19
CA ALA A 183 -27.00 -7.00 8.41
C ALA A 183 -26.06 -6.84 7.20
N GLN A 184 -25.59 -7.95 6.63
CA GLN A 184 -24.78 -7.96 5.41
C GLN A 184 -25.55 -7.40 4.22
N GLN A 185 -26.80 -7.82 4.01
CA GLN A 185 -27.64 -7.33 2.92
C GLN A 185 -27.91 -5.82 3.03
N GLN A 186 -28.14 -5.32 4.25
CA GLN A 186 -28.28 -3.89 4.51
C GLN A 186 -26.99 -3.15 4.19
N ALA A 187 -25.82 -3.64 4.65
CA ALA A 187 -24.53 -3.04 4.35
C ALA A 187 -24.27 -2.98 2.84
N ILE A 188 -24.52 -4.08 2.12
CA ILE A 188 -24.39 -4.14 0.65
C ILE A 188 -25.26 -3.08 0.01
N THR A 189 -26.55 -3.02 0.37
CA THR A 189 -27.51 -2.05 -0.20
C THR A 189 -27.10 -0.61 0.04
N VAL A 190 -26.60 -0.29 1.25
CA VAL A 190 -26.15 1.06 1.59
C VAL A 190 -24.89 1.44 0.81
N ILE A 191 -23.94 0.52 0.66
CA ILE A 191 -22.71 0.75 -0.11
C ILE A 191 -23.04 0.92 -1.59
N THR A 192 -23.86 0.04 -2.17
CA THR A 192 -24.22 0.10 -3.60
C THR A 192 -25.12 1.29 -3.91
N GLY A 193 -25.97 1.72 -2.97
CA GLY A 193 -26.75 2.95 -3.08
C GLY A 193 -25.92 4.24 -3.01
N ALA A 194 -24.64 4.14 -2.61
CA ALA A 194 -23.69 5.25 -2.60
C ALA A 194 -22.68 5.22 -3.75
N LEU A 195 -22.84 4.32 -4.73
CA LEU A 195 -22.05 4.36 -5.95
C LEU A 195 -22.21 5.74 -6.62
N GLN A 196 -21.10 6.30 -7.13
CA GLN A 196 -21.01 7.64 -7.74
C GLN A 196 -21.04 8.84 -6.78
N LYS A 197 -20.92 8.63 -5.47
CA LYS A 197 -20.65 9.72 -4.54
C LYS A 197 -19.57 9.34 -3.54
N PHE A 198 -18.80 10.33 -3.10
CA PHE A 198 -17.91 10.16 -1.98
C PHE A 198 -18.72 9.85 -0.71
N GLN A 199 -18.54 8.64 -0.20
CA GLN A 199 -19.11 8.22 1.07
C GLN A 199 -18.13 7.25 1.75
N PRO A 200 -17.53 7.64 2.88
CA PRO A 200 -16.71 6.73 3.68
C PRO A 200 -17.58 5.91 4.62
N PHE A 201 -17.38 4.59 4.57
CA PHE A 201 -18.02 3.61 5.43
C PHE A 201 -17.00 2.93 6.34
N LEU A 202 -17.33 2.77 7.62
CA LEU A 202 -16.63 1.85 8.51
C LEU A 202 -17.45 0.56 8.64
N LEU A 203 -17.03 -0.52 7.98
CA LEU A 203 -17.63 -1.83 8.12
C LEU A 203 -17.02 -2.54 9.34
N PHE A 204 -17.72 -2.45 10.47
CA PHE A 204 -17.31 -3.02 11.74
C PHE A 204 -17.92 -4.41 11.90
N GLY A 205 -17.07 -5.44 11.94
CA GLY A 205 -17.55 -6.82 12.08
C GLY A 205 -16.48 -7.74 12.65
N ARG A 206 -16.84 -8.53 13.65
CA ARG A 206 -15.96 -9.52 14.29
C ARG A 206 -15.36 -10.46 13.24
N THR A 207 -14.20 -11.07 13.52
CA THR A 207 -13.63 -12.10 12.64
C THR A 207 -14.67 -13.20 12.40
N GLY A 208 -14.85 -13.58 11.14
CA GLY A 208 -15.89 -14.53 10.73
C GLY A 208 -17.28 -13.94 10.50
N SER A 209 -17.49 -12.62 10.63
CA SER A 209 -18.79 -11.96 10.35
C SER A 209 -19.14 -11.78 8.87
N GLY A 210 -18.22 -12.14 7.96
CA GLY A 210 -18.45 -12.04 6.52
C GLY A 210 -18.19 -10.69 5.88
N LYS A 211 -17.35 -9.83 6.49
CA LYS A 211 -16.93 -8.56 5.89
C LYS A 211 -16.49 -8.70 4.43
N THR A 212 -15.68 -9.73 4.15
CA THR A 212 -15.21 -10.03 2.80
C THR A 212 -16.36 -10.22 1.82
N GLU A 213 -17.42 -10.94 2.21
CA GLU A 213 -18.56 -11.16 1.31
C GLU A 213 -19.30 -9.87 0.97
N VAL A 214 -19.43 -8.95 1.94
CA VAL A 214 -20.01 -7.63 1.70
C VAL A 214 -19.18 -6.86 0.66
N TYR A 215 -17.84 -6.89 0.74
CA TYR A 215 -16.99 -6.25 -0.26
C TYR A 215 -17.16 -6.86 -1.65
N LEU A 216 -17.18 -8.19 -1.74
CA LEU A 216 -17.29 -8.91 -3.01
C LEU A 216 -18.65 -8.64 -3.67
N ARG A 217 -19.74 -8.61 -2.91
CA ARG A 217 -21.09 -8.28 -3.42
C ARG A 217 -21.19 -6.83 -3.89
N ALA A 218 -20.58 -5.90 -3.16
CA ALA A 218 -20.50 -4.50 -3.60
C ALA A 218 -19.66 -4.39 -4.89
N ALA A 219 -18.54 -5.11 -4.98
CA ALA A 219 -17.70 -5.16 -6.16
C ALA A 219 -18.41 -5.74 -7.40
N GLU A 220 -19.23 -6.78 -7.24
CA GLU A 220 -20.08 -7.30 -8.33
C GLU A 220 -20.97 -6.21 -8.94
N SER A 221 -21.65 -5.44 -8.09
CA SER A 221 -22.51 -4.35 -8.57
C SER A 221 -21.72 -3.28 -9.32
N VAL A 222 -20.49 -2.98 -8.89
CA VAL A 222 -19.59 -2.03 -9.57
C VAL A 222 -19.19 -2.56 -10.95
N ILE A 223 -18.77 -3.82 -11.02
CA ILE A 223 -18.26 -4.44 -12.25
C ILE A 223 -19.39 -4.62 -13.27
N GLN A 224 -20.59 -4.98 -12.83
CA GLN A 224 -21.78 -5.07 -13.70
C GLN A 224 -22.11 -3.72 -14.36
N ASN A 225 -21.78 -2.61 -13.70
CA ASN A 225 -21.91 -1.26 -14.24
C ASN A 225 -20.67 -0.79 -15.04
N GLY A 226 -19.71 -1.68 -15.32
CA GLY A 226 -18.49 -1.38 -16.07
C GLY A 226 -17.40 -0.63 -15.29
N GLY A 227 -17.53 -0.55 -13.97
CA GLY A 227 -16.56 0.08 -13.08
C GLY A 227 -15.44 -0.85 -12.62
N GLN A 228 -14.40 -0.26 -12.05
CA GLN A 228 -13.25 -0.96 -11.45
C GLN A 228 -13.26 -0.82 -9.93
N VAL A 229 -12.72 -1.82 -9.24
CA VAL A 229 -12.60 -1.85 -7.79
C VAL A 229 -11.13 -1.93 -7.38
N LEU A 230 -10.72 -1.07 -6.45
CA LEU A 230 -9.43 -1.17 -5.78
C LEU A 230 -9.63 -1.80 -4.40
N VAL A 231 -8.96 -2.92 -4.13
CA VAL A 231 -8.95 -3.57 -2.81
C VAL A 231 -7.54 -3.51 -2.23
N LEU A 232 -7.38 -2.70 -1.19
CA LEU A 232 -6.17 -2.61 -0.40
C LEU A 232 -6.23 -3.62 0.75
N VAL A 233 -5.20 -4.45 0.85
CA VAL A 233 -5.04 -5.41 1.94
C VAL A 233 -3.65 -5.24 2.58
N PRO A 234 -3.48 -5.63 3.86
CA PRO A 234 -2.15 -5.71 4.46
C PRO A 234 -1.23 -6.64 3.66
N GLU A 235 0.09 -6.47 3.79
CA GLU A 235 1.06 -7.31 3.06
C GLU A 235 0.90 -8.81 3.34
N ILE A 236 0.50 -9.16 4.56
CA ILE A 236 0.20 -10.54 5.00
C ILE A 236 -1.22 -10.98 4.59
N GLY A 237 -2.10 -10.02 4.26
CA GLY A 237 -3.50 -10.27 3.88
C GLY A 237 -3.68 -10.92 2.50
N LEU A 238 -2.64 -10.92 1.65
CA LEU A 238 -2.61 -11.59 0.34
C LEU A 238 -2.47 -13.12 0.47
N THR A 239 -3.34 -13.74 1.25
CA THR A 239 -3.32 -15.19 1.43
C THR A 239 -3.80 -15.90 0.15
N PRO A 240 -3.19 -17.05 -0.23
CA PRO A 240 -3.65 -17.84 -1.37
C PRO A 240 -5.14 -18.20 -1.30
N MET A 241 -5.67 -18.41 -0.09
CA MET A 241 -7.09 -18.71 0.13
C MET A 241 -8.00 -17.55 -0.27
N TRP A 242 -7.65 -16.32 0.10
CA TRP A 242 -8.44 -15.13 -0.26
C TRP A 242 -8.37 -14.85 -1.76
N LEU A 243 -7.19 -15.02 -2.37
CA LEU A 243 -7.01 -14.94 -3.81
C LEU A 243 -7.83 -15.99 -4.58
N ALA A 244 -7.89 -17.23 -4.09
CA ALA A 244 -8.68 -18.28 -4.70
C ALA A 244 -10.17 -17.93 -4.72
N ARG A 245 -10.71 -17.38 -3.62
CA ARG A 245 -12.12 -16.95 -3.54
C ARG A 245 -12.45 -15.84 -4.54
N LEU A 246 -11.55 -14.89 -4.72
CA LEU A 246 -11.73 -13.82 -5.71
C LEU A 246 -11.68 -14.34 -7.14
N LYS A 247 -10.73 -15.21 -7.45
CA LYS A 247 -10.57 -15.81 -8.79
C LYS A 247 -11.73 -16.75 -9.16
N GLN A 248 -12.44 -17.31 -8.19
CA GLN A 248 -13.66 -18.08 -8.43
C GLN A 248 -14.86 -17.21 -8.82
N ARG A 249 -14.86 -15.94 -8.40
CA ARG A 249 -16.00 -15.03 -8.53
C ARG A 249 -15.83 -14.02 -9.67
N PHE A 250 -14.60 -13.62 -9.95
CA PHE A 250 -14.26 -12.61 -10.93
C PHE A 250 -13.17 -13.11 -11.85
N GLU A 251 -13.31 -12.81 -13.15
CA GLU A 251 -12.38 -13.25 -14.17
C GLU A 251 -11.16 -12.32 -14.24
N LYS A 252 -11.36 -11.00 -14.27
CA LYS A 252 -10.30 -10.02 -14.55
C LYS A 252 -9.69 -9.41 -13.28
N VAL A 253 -9.12 -10.27 -12.44
CA VAL A 253 -8.47 -9.88 -11.17
C VAL A 253 -6.95 -9.76 -11.34
N ALA A 254 -6.38 -8.59 -11.03
CA ALA A 254 -4.94 -8.35 -11.03
C ALA A 254 -4.40 -8.13 -9.61
N LEU A 255 -3.14 -8.51 -9.39
CA LEU A 255 -2.44 -8.36 -8.10
C LEU A 255 -1.32 -7.33 -8.20
N TRP A 256 -1.09 -6.59 -7.12
CA TRP A 256 0.00 -5.63 -7.02
C TRP A 256 0.65 -5.62 -5.63
N HIS A 257 1.90 -6.11 -5.54
CA HIS A 257 2.65 -6.12 -4.29
C HIS A 257 4.18 -6.01 -4.48
N SER A 258 4.87 -5.82 -3.36
CA SER A 258 6.33 -5.65 -3.25
C SER A 258 7.11 -6.82 -3.85
N ALA A 259 6.69 -8.06 -3.60
CA ALA A 259 7.37 -9.27 -4.05
C ALA A 259 7.24 -9.61 -5.56
N MET A 260 6.44 -8.85 -6.33
CA MET A 260 6.31 -9.10 -7.77
C MET A 260 7.58 -8.73 -8.55
N SER A 261 7.91 -9.57 -9.51
CA SER A 261 8.99 -9.31 -10.48
C SER A 261 8.64 -8.17 -11.43
N ALA A 262 9.67 -7.60 -12.06
CA ALA A 262 9.51 -6.55 -13.07
C ALA A 262 8.58 -6.98 -14.23
N LYS A 263 8.68 -8.24 -14.65
CA LYS A 263 7.85 -8.80 -15.74
C LYS A 263 6.38 -8.85 -15.33
N GLU A 264 6.07 -9.36 -14.14
CA GLU A 264 4.69 -9.46 -13.66
C GLU A 264 4.05 -8.08 -13.49
N ARG A 265 4.80 -7.10 -12.96
CA ARG A 265 4.35 -5.71 -12.86
C ARG A 265 4.07 -5.09 -14.23
N LEU A 266 4.91 -5.36 -15.23
CA LEU A 266 4.66 -4.91 -16.59
C LEU A 266 3.37 -5.53 -17.16
N VAL A 267 3.14 -6.83 -16.96
CA VAL A 267 1.91 -7.49 -17.42
C VAL A 267 0.69 -6.84 -16.80
N VAL A 268 0.67 -6.62 -15.47
CA VAL A 268 -0.45 -5.92 -14.83
C VAL A 268 -0.66 -4.54 -15.42
N ARG A 269 0.42 -3.77 -15.59
CA ARG A 269 0.36 -2.43 -16.20
C ARG A 269 -0.24 -2.45 -17.60
N GLN A 270 0.16 -3.38 -18.46
CA GLN A 270 -0.32 -3.51 -19.84
C GLN A 270 -1.83 -3.81 -19.92
N HIS A 271 -2.41 -4.36 -18.85
CA HIS A 271 -3.81 -4.80 -18.80
C HIS A 271 -4.64 -4.05 -17.74
N LEU A 272 -4.19 -2.86 -17.29
CA LEU A 272 -4.84 -2.11 -16.22
C LEU A 272 -6.25 -1.65 -16.60
N GLU A 273 -6.46 -1.24 -17.84
CA GLU A 273 -7.77 -0.74 -18.30
C GLU A 273 -8.83 -1.85 -18.38
N GLN A 274 -8.39 -3.07 -18.65
CA GLN A 274 -9.23 -4.26 -18.77
C GLN A 274 -9.42 -4.98 -17.43
N THR A 275 -8.60 -4.66 -16.41
CA THR A 275 -8.71 -5.22 -15.07
C THR A 275 -9.97 -4.72 -14.38
N GLU A 276 -10.78 -5.62 -13.83
CA GLU A 276 -12.03 -5.28 -13.10
C GLU A 276 -11.75 -5.05 -11.61
N ILE A 277 -10.87 -5.87 -11.03
CA ILE A 277 -10.46 -5.75 -9.63
C ILE A 277 -8.94 -5.70 -9.57
N LEU A 278 -8.42 -4.60 -9.02
CA LEU A 278 -7.02 -4.51 -8.62
C LEU A 278 -6.94 -4.75 -7.11
N ILE A 279 -6.20 -5.78 -6.75
CA ILE A 279 -5.88 -6.11 -5.38
C ILE A 279 -4.43 -5.74 -5.15
N GLY A 280 -4.14 -5.10 -4.03
CA GLY A 280 -2.75 -4.97 -3.66
C GLY A 280 -2.51 -4.41 -2.27
N THR A 281 -1.24 -4.21 -1.98
CA THR A 281 -0.80 -3.54 -0.76
C THR A 281 -0.78 -2.03 -0.96
N ARG A 282 -0.17 -1.27 -0.05
CA ARG A 282 -0.07 0.19 -0.07
C ARG A 282 0.19 0.82 -1.44
N SER A 283 1.16 0.30 -2.20
CA SER A 283 1.59 0.91 -3.46
C SER A 283 0.58 0.75 -4.59
N ALA A 284 -0.40 -0.16 -4.45
CA ALA A 284 -1.48 -0.33 -5.41
C ALA A 284 -2.34 0.93 -5.56
N LEU A 285 -2.38 1.76 -4.51
CA LEU A 285 -3.11 3.02 -4.49
C LEU A 285 -2.64 4.00 -5.57
N PHE A 286 -1.38 3.89 -6.03
CA PHE A 286 -0.84 4.75 -7.07
C PHE A 286 -1.17 4.28 -8.49
N LEU A 287 -1.78 3.12 -8.70
CA LEU A 287 -2.06 2.63 -10.05
C LEU A 287 -3.26 3.37 -10.66
N PRO A 288 -3.17 3.79 -11.94
CA PRO A 288 -4.28 4.40 -12.64
C PRO A 288 -5.32 3.33 -12.99
N LEU A 289 -6.47 3.42 -12.33
CA LEU A 289 -7.70 2.70 -12.63
C LEU A 289 -8.70 3.72 -13.20
N PRO A 290 -8.80 3.86 -14.54
CA PRO A 290 -9.57 4.94 -15.18
C PRO A 290 -11.07 4.90 -14.87
N LYS A 291 -11.61 3.72 -14.55
CA LYS A 291 -13.03 3.52 -14.21
C LYS A 291 -13.22 3.16 -12.74
N LEU A 292 -12.30 3.56 -11.86
CA LEU A 292 -12.39 3.29 -10.43
C LEU A 292 -13.71 3.83 -9.86
N ALA A 293 -14.50 2.96 -9.25
CA ALA A 293 -15.83 3.28 -8.75
C ALA A 293 -16.07 2.82 -7.29
N LEU A 294 -15.15 2.05 -6.71
CA LEU A 294 -15.18 1.64 -5.31
C LEU A 294 -13.75 1.38 -4.82
N ILE A 295 -13.46 1.86 -3.60
CA ILE A 295 -12.23 1.51 -2.88
C ILE A 295 -12.61 0.71 -1.63
N VAL A 296 -11.89 -0.38 -1.39
CA VAL A 296 -12.01 -1.18 -0.16
C VAL A 296 -10.64 -1.20 0.51
N VAL A 297 -10.60 -0.97 1.81
CA VAL A 297 -9.40 -1.15 2.64
C VAL A 297 -9.74 -2.19 3.69
N ASP A 298 -9.25 -3.41 3.52
CA ASP A 298 -9.47 -4.48 4.49
C ASP A 298 -8.44 -4.41 5.61
N GLU A 299 -8.86 -4.81 6.82
CA GLU A 299 -8.07 -4.67 8.05
C GLU A 299 -7.43 -3.27 8.19
N GLU A 300 -8.24 -2.21 8.05
CA GLU A 300 -7.79 -0.80 7.96
C GLU A 300 -6.90 -0.33 9.13
N HIS A 301 -6.99 -1.01 10.28
CA HIS A 301 -6.22 -0.74 11.48
C HIS A 301 -4.75 -1.18 11.37
N ASP A 302 -4.41 -1.99 10.35
CA ASP A 302 -3.10 -2.61 10.21
C ASP A 302 -1.99 -1.56 9.97
N ALA A 303 -0.96 -1.61 10.80
CA ALA A 303 0.16 -0.66 10.75
C ALA A 303 0.98 -0.74 9.45
N SER A 304 0.90 -1.86 8.71
CA SER A 304 1.55 -2.01 7.41
C SER A 304 1.02 -1.02 6.37
N PHE A 305 -0.15 -0.40 6.57
CA PHE A 305 -0.59 0.71 5.72
C PHE A 305 0.23 1.99 5.89
N LYS A 306 1.05 2.10 6.93
CA LYS A 306 1.96 3.23 7.15
C LYS A 306 3.31 2.98 6.48
N GLN A 307 3.68 3.81 5.51
CA GLN A 307 5.02 3.87 4.95
C GLN A 307 5.93 4.68 5.88
N GLN A 308 7.11 4.14 6.22
CA GLN A 308 8.11 4.81 7.06
C GLN A 308 9.37 5.24 6.28
N GLU A 309 9.67 4.60 5.15
CA GLU A 309 10.82 4.93 4.30
C GLU A 309 10.42 5.84 3.13
N GLY A 310 11.25 6.86 2.87
CA GLY A 310 11.00 7.88 1.86
C GLY A 310 9.88 8.82 2.28
N MET A 311 8.86 8.98 1.43
CA MET A 311 7.67 9.72 1.79
C MET A 311 6.88 8.97 2.86
N SER A 312 6.79 9.52 4.07
CA SER A 312 5.97 8.94 5.14
C SER A 312 4.48 9.22 4.90
N TYR A 313 3.71 8.19 4.57
CA TYR A 313 2.27 8.31 4.31
C TYR A 313 1.46 7.16 4.92
N SER A 314 0.16 7.38 5.12
CA SER A 314 -0.82 6.35 5.45
C SER A 314 -1.65 6.02 4.21
N ALA A 315 -1.54 4.79 3.70
CA ALA A 315 -2.30 4.35 2.53
C ALA A 315 -3.81 4.36 2.79
N ARG A 316 -4.25 4.06 4.02
CA ARG A 316 -5.64 4.19 4.45
C ARG A 316 -6.14 5.63 4.27
N ASP A 317 -5.42 6.60 4.83
CA ASP A 317 -5.86 8.00 4.78
C ASP A 317 -5.77 8.53 3.34
N MET A 318 -4.73 8.17 2.59
CA MET A 318 -4.60 8.51 1.19
C MET A 318 -5.73 7.92 0.33
N ALA A 319 -6.21 6.72 0.66
CA ALA A 319 -7.33 6.10 -0.03
C ALA A 319 -8.64 6.86 0.21
N VAL A 320 -8.87 7.37 1.43
CA VAL A 320 -10.00 8.26 1.72
C VAL A 320 -9.89 9.56 0.93
N LEU A 321 -8.69 10.16 0.87
CA LEU A 321 -8.45 11.35 0.04
C LEU A 321 -8.68 11.07 -1.45
N LEU A 322 -8.28 9.90 -1.96
CA LEU A 322 -8.50 9.49 -3.35
C LEU A 322 -9.99 9.30 -3.62
N ALA A 323 -10.70 8.63 -2.72
CA ALA A 323 -12.14 8.42 -2.81
C ALA A 323 -12.89 9.76 -2.87
N GLN A 324 -12.45 10.75 -2.08
CA GLN A 324 -13.02 12.09 -2.10
C GLN A 324 -12.75 12.81 -3.42
N GLU A 325 -11.50 12.76 -3.90
CA GLU A 325 -11.11 13.44 -5.16
C GLU A 325 -11.83 12.85 -6.38
N LEU A 326 -12.00 11.53 -6.41
CA LEU A 326 -12.68 10.82 -7.49
C LEU A 326 -14.20 10.71 -7.30
N ASN A 327 -14.73 11.22 -6.18
CA ASN A 327 -16.14 11.15 -5.83
C ASN A 327 -16.72 9.71 -5.83
N VAL A 328 -15.99 8.77 -5.23
CA VAL A 328 -16.38 7.35 -5.13
C VAL A 328 -16.53 6.91 -3.67
N PRO A 329 -17.37 5.90 -3.38
CA PRO A 329 -17.46 5.35 -2.04
C PRO A 329 -16.18 4.61 -1.65
N ILE A 330 -15.89 4.61 -0.34
CA ILE A 330 -14.81 3.84 0.26
C ILE A 330 -15.30 3.05 1.46
N VAL A 331 -14.90 1.78 1.54
CA VAL A 331 -15.23 0.89 2.65
C VAL A 331 -13.96 0.56 3.42
N LEU A 332 -13.92 0.98 4.68
CA LEU A 332 -12.88 0.67 5.65
C LEU A 332 -13.36 -0.51 6.49
N GLY A 333 -12.71 -1.66 6.32
CA GLY A 333 -13.06 -2.91 6.92
C GLY A 333 -12.24 -3.21 8.17
N SER A 334 -12.88 -3.56 9.29
CA SER A 334 -12.11 -3.99 10.48
C SER A 334 -12.92 -4.79 11.49
N ALA A 335 -12.27 -5.78 12.12
CA ALA A 335 -12.76 -6.37 13.37
C ALA A 335 -12.36 -5.56 14.61
N THR A 336 -11.29 -4.77 14.50
CA THR A 336 -10.72 -3.93 15.56
C THR A 336 -10.39 -2.56 14.95
N PRO A 337 -11.39 -1.70 14.69
CA PRO A 337 -11.18 -0.42 14.03
C PRO A 337 -10.10 0.41 14.72
N SER A 338 -9.35 1.15 13.93
CA SER A 338 -8.41 2.14 14.45
C SER A 338 -9.17 3.22 15.22
N LEU A 339 -8.53 3.79 16.23
CA LEU A 339 -9.14 4.88 17.02
C LEU A 339 -9.42 6.11 16.16
N GLU A 340 -8.60 6.36 15.15
CA GLU A 340 -8.80 7.43 14.17
C GLU A 340 -10.09 7.21 13.36
N SER A 341 -10.26 6.02 12.78
CA SER A 341 -11.46 5.66 12.02
C SER A 341 -12.71 5.68 12.92
N TRP A 342 -12.60 5.21 14.16
CA TRP A 342 -13.68 5.29 15.15
C TRP A 342 -14.04 6.74 15.49
N ARG A 343 -13.05 7.62 15.66
CA ARG A 343 -13.28 9.05 15.90
C ARG A 343 -14.01 9.70 14.72
N GLN A 344 -13.70 9.34 13.48
CA GLN A 344 -14.39 9.87 12.30
C GLN A 344 -15.86 9.45 12.25
N VAL A 345 -16.19 8.24 12.72
CA VAL A 345 -17.58 7.80 12.91
C VAL A 345 -18.27 8.66 13.98
N LEU A 346 -17.65 8.83 15.15
CA LEU A 346 -18.23 9.63 16.23
C LEU A 346 -18.45 11.09 15.84
N ALA A 347 -17.57 11.63 15.00
CA ALA A 347 -17.68 12.98 14.44
C ALA A 347 -18.70 13.10 13.29
N GLY A 348 -19.31 12.00 12.85
CA GLY A 348 -20.31 11.97 11.78
C GLY A 348 -19.73 12.05 10.36
N PHE A 349 -18.41 12.01 10.20
CA PHE A 349 -17.77 12.00 8.88
C PHE A 349 -17.87 10.64 8.19
N TYR A 350 -17.81 9.54 8.96
CA TYR A 350 -17.91 8.17 8.45
C TYR A 350 -19.23 7.54 8.86
N GLN A 351 -19.86 6.81 7.95
CA GLN A 351 -21.03 6.00 8.28
C GLN A 351 -20.60 4.61 8.76
N ARG A 352 -20.97 4.25 10.00
CA ARG A 352 -20.71 2.90 10.53
C ARG A 352 -21.74 1.90 10.00
N LEU A 353 -21.27 0.73 9.59
CA LEU A 353 -22.07 -0.43 9.20
C LEU A 353 -21.65 -1.61 10.07
N ASP A 354 -22.56 -2.11 10.90
CA ASP A 354 -22.27 -3.13 11.91
C ASP A 354 -22.65 -4.54 11.40
N LEU A 355 -21.72 -5.51 11.54
CA LEU A 355 -21.94 -6.95 11.29
C LEU A 355 -21.74 -7.72 12.60
N PRO A 356 -22.77 -7.85 13.46
CA PRO A 356 -22.63 -8.40 14.81
C PRO A 356 -22.43 -9.93 14.84
N ASP A 357 -23.00 -10.64 13.87
CA ASP A 357 -23.09 -12.10 13.88
C ASP A 357 -21.90 -12.76 13.16
N ARG A 358 -21.41 -13.89 13.70
CA ARG A 358 -20.45 -14.77 12.99
C ARG A 358 -21.19 -15.71 12.04
N ILE A 359 -20.61 -15.96 10.87
CA ILE A 359 -21.15 -16.89 9.86
C ILE A 359 -21.05 -18.34 10.31
N ILE A 360 -19.93 -18.72 10.93
CA ILE A 360 -19.70 -20.11 11.35
C ILE A 360 -20.26 -20.27 12.76
N ALA A 361 -21.40 -20.94 12.86
CA ALA A 361 -22.04 -21.35 14.10
C ALA A 361 -21.26 -22.50 14.74
N GLY A 362 -20.13 -22.18 15.35
CA GLY A 362 -19.43 -23.01 16.32
C GLY A 362 -19.16 -22.11 17.50
N ASN A 363 -20.07 -22.08 18.47
CA ASN A 363 -19.90 -21.33 19.72
C ASN A 363 -18.80 -21.99 20.56
N ILE A 364 -17.54 -21.85 20.16
CA ILE A 364 -16.45 -21.97 21.11
C ILE A 364 -16.54 -20.69 21.96
N GLN A 365 -17.17 -20.81 23.12
CA GLN A 365 -17.10 -19.77 24.13
C GLN A 365 -15.65 -19.69 24.60
N ILE A 366 -14.99 -18.60 24.22
CA ILE A 366 -13.68 -18.27 24.76
C ILE A 366 -13.94 -17.62 26.12
N GLU A 367 -13.55 -18.30 27.20
CA GLU A 367 -13.59 -17.74 28.55
C GLU A 367 -12.22 -17.18 28.91
N PRO A 368 -12.01 -15.85 28.88
CA PRO A 368 -10.74 -15.27 29.27
C PRO A 368 -10.54 -15.42 30.78
N GLN A 369 -9.40 -15.99 31.18
CA GLN A 369 -8.97 -16.04 32.59
C GLN A 369 -7.86 -15.01 32.83
N THR A 370 -7.97 -14.27 33.94
CA THR A 370 -6.93 -13.33 34.37
C THR A 370 -6.17 -13.91 35.56
N VAL A 371 -4.85 -14.03 35.44
CA VAL A 371 -3.98 -14.51 36.52
C VAL A 371 -3.18 -13.33 37.07
N ASP A 372 -3.19 -13.18 38.40
CA ASP A 372 -2.37 -12.19 39.08
C ASP A 372 -0.92 -12.66 39.19
N MET A 373 0.01 -11.84 38.69
CA MET A 373 1.44 -12.15 38.67
C MET A 373 2.21 -11.56 39.86
N ARG A 374 1.54 -10.88 40.80
CA ARG A 374 2.19 -10.32 42.00
C ARG A 374 2.79 -11.43 42.86
N GLY A 375 4.03 -11.24 43.29
CA GLY A 375 4.79 -12.23 44.06
C GLY A 375 5.31 -13.44 43.27
N ILE A 376 5.07 -13.51 41.96
CA ILE A 376 5.59 -14.57 41.08
C ILE A 376 6.89 -14.07 40.42
N GLU A 377 8.01 -14.72 40.71
CA GLU A 377 9.32 -14.36 40.13
C GLU A 377 9.58 -14.98 38.74
N SER A 378 8.80 -16.00 38.38
CA SER A 378 8.83 -16.69 37.08
C SER A 378 8.21 -15.82 35.97
N PRO A 379 8.70 -15.91 34.71
CA PRO A 379 8.07 -15.25 33.56
C PRO A 379 6.65 -15.75 33.25
N VAL A 380 6.29 -16.95 33.73
CA VAL A 380 4.96 -17.57 33.55
C VAL A 380 4.41 -18.07 34.89
N SER A 381 3.09 -17.98 35.08
CA SER A 381 2.44 -18.54 36.27
C SER A 381 2.32 -20.06 36.19
N ASP A 382 2.24 -20.73 37.35
CA ASP A 382 1.99 -22.17 37.42
C ASP A 382 0.66 -22.56 36.74
N ALA A 383 -0.35 -21.67 36.83
CA ALA A 383 -1.63 -21.85 36.15
C ALA A 383 -1.46 -21.87 34.61
N LEU A 384 -0.68 -20.94 34.07
CA LEU A 384 -0.37 -20.92 32.63
C LEU A 384 0.47 -22.13 32.23
N LEU A 385 1.48 -22.50 33.02
CA LEU A 385 2.33 -23.65 32.75
C LEU A 385 1.53 -24.95 32.70
N THR A 386 0.62 -25.14 33.66
CA THR A 386 -0.29 -26.30 33.70
C THR A 386 -1.18 -26.33 32.45
N ALA A 387 -1.76 -25.20 32.06
CA ALA A 387 -2.60 -25.11 30.87
C ALA A 387 -1.82 -25.42 29.56
N LEU A 388 -0.58 -24.95 29.46
CA LEU A 388 0.31 -25.25 28.33
C LEU A 388 0.64 -26.75 28.26
N GLN A 389 0.97 -27.38 29.39
CA GLN A 389 1.26 -28.81 29.46
C GLN A 389 0.05 -29.66 29.08
N GLN A 390 -1.15 -29.28 29.56
CA GLN A 390 -2.39 -29.97 29.20
C GLN A 390 -2.69 -29.85 27.70
N THR A 391 -2.60 -28.64 27.15
CA THR A 391 -2.80 -28.39 25.71
C THR A 391 -1.85 -29.23 24.85
N LEU A 392 -0.59 -29.35 25.28
CA LEU A 392 0.40 -30.19 24.60
C LEU A 392 0.07 -31.69 24.74
N ALA A 393 -0.36 -32.14 25.92
CA ALA A 393 -0.75 -33.53 26.16
C ALA A 393 -1.97 -33.94 25.31
N ASP A 394 -2.88 -33.00 25.04
CA ASP A 394 -4.05 -33.19 24.17
C ASP A 394 -3.69 -33.16 22.68
N GLY A 395 -2.41 -32.90 22.33
CA GLY A 395 -1.91 -32.82 20.96
C GLY A 395 -2.21 -31.50 20.24
N ASP A 396 -2.72 -30.51 20.97
CA ASP A 396 -3.07 -29.19 20.46
C ASP A 396 -1.87 -28.22 20.52
N GLN A 397 -2.03 -27.05 19.89
CA GLN A 397 -1.00 -26.01 19.85
C GLN A 397 -1.39 -24.80 20.69
N SER A 398 -0.43 -24.29 21.46
CA SER A 398 -0.55 -23.03 22.19
C SER A 398 0.15 -21.88 21.47
N ILE A 399 -0.42 -20.68 21.55
CA ILE A 399 0.21 -19.45 21.05
C ILE A 399 0.43 -18.50 22.24
N LEU A 400 1.68 -18.14 22.49
CA LEU A 400 2.06 -17.17 23.52
C LEU A 400 2.33 -15.80 22.88
N PHE A 401 1.61 -14.78 23.32
CA PHE A 401 1.82 -13.40 22.86
C PHE A 401 2.75 -12.66 23.82
N LEU A 402 3.82 -12.09 23.27
CA LEU A 402 4.79 -11.26 24.00
C LEU A 402 4.96 -9.91 23.29
N ASN A 403 5.38 -8.90 24.05
CA ASN A 403 5.74 -7.60 23.48
C ASN A 403 6.93 -7.73 22.52
N ARG A 404 6.93 -6.93 21.45
CA ARG A 404 8.00 -6.93 20.43
C ARG A 404 9.37 -6.56 21.05
N ARG A 405 10.46 -7.09 20.51
CA ARG A 405 11.83 -6.71 20.94
C ARG A 405 12.03 -5.19 20.84
N GLY A 406 12.66 -4.59 21.85
CA GLY A 406 13.05 -3.18 21.83
C GLY A 406 12.02 -2.18 22.37
N TYR A 407 10.85 -2.63 22.88
CA TYR A 407 10.03 -1.75 23.72
C TYR A 407 10.83 -1.34 24.96
N ALA A 408 10.83 -0.04 25.24
CA ALA A 408 11.65 0.50 26.30
C ALA A 408 11.06 0.02 27.64
N PRO A 409 11.80 -0.78 28.43
CA PRO A 409 11.21 -1.54 29.53
C PRO A 409 10.67 -0.58 30.58
N ALA A 410 9.44 -0.82 31.06
CA ALA A 410 8.97 -0.17 32.27
C ALA A 410 9.63 -0.84 33.48
N LEU A 411 9.77 -0.14 34.59
CA LEU A 411 10.16 -0.76 35.87
C LEU A 411 8.88 -1.02 36.66
N GLN A 412 8.65 -2.23 37.16
CA GLN A 412 7.51 -2.55 38.01
C GLN A 412 7.97 -3.18 39.32
N CYS A 413 7.29 -2.85 40.43
CA CYS A 413 7.45 -3.57 41.69
C CYS A 413 6.64 -4.88 41.66
N THR A 414 7.28 -6.04 41.83
CA THR A 414 6.60 -7.35 41.84
C THR A 414 5.80 -7.60 43.12
N ALA A 415 6.09 -6.88 44.21
CA ALA A 415 5.36 -7.00 45.47
C ALA A 415 4.00 -6.27 45.45
N CYS A 416 3.95 -5.02 44.98
CA CYS A 416 2.72 -4.21 45.01
C CYS A 416 2.15 -3.88 43.62
N GLY A 417 2.91 -4.10 42.55
CA GLY A 417 2.51 -3.77 41.17
C GLY A 417 2.80 -2.33 40.74
N ASP A 418 3.36 -1.49 41.61
CA ASP A 418 3.64 -0.07 41.31
C ASP A 418 4.60 0.09 40.13
N VAL A 419 4.33 1.09 39.28
CA VAL A 419 5.17 1.46 38.13
C VAL A 419 5.53 2.93 38.27
N PRO A 420 6.81 3.31 38.40
CA PRO A 420 7.22 4.70 38.58
C PRO A 420 6.58 5.69 37.60
N GLU A 421 5.92 6.71 38.15
CA GLU A 421 5.33 7.81 37.38
C GLU A 421 6.25 9.02 37.33
N CYS A 422 6.11 9.81 36.27
CA CYS A 422 6.76 11.10 36.14
C CYS A 422 6.02 12.14 37.01
N PRO A 423 6.69 12.85 37.92
CA PRO A 423 6.05 13.87 38.75
C PRO A 423 5.55 15.07 37.93
N ASP A 424 6.13 15.33 36.75
CA ASP A 424 5.82 16.51 35.94
C ASP A 424 4.61 16.32 34.99
N CYS A 425 4.32 15.08 34.59
CA CYS A 425 3.28 14.81 33.58
C CYS A 425 2.50 13.51 33.79
N SER A 426 2.70 12.81 34.91
CA SER A 426 2.01 11.56 35.29
C SER A 426 2.19 10.38 34.31
N MET A 427 3.05 10.51 33.30
CA MET A 427 3.39 9.41 32.39
C MET A 427 4.33 8.41 33.09
N ARG A 428 4.20 7.12 32.75
CA ARG A 428 5.08 6.08 33.28
C ARG A 428 6.53 6.30 32.81
N LEU A 429 7.48 6.10 33.72
CA LEU A 429 8.90 6.23 33.44
C LEU A 429 9.45 4.97 32.78
N THR A 430 10.34 5.18 31.81
CA THR A 430 11.04 4.14 31.08
C THR A 430 12.41 3.86 31.71
N LEU A 431 12.75 2.59 31.89
CA LEU A 431 14.05 2.14 32.37
C LEU A 431 15.09 2.15 31.24
N HIS A 432 16.13 2.96 31.40
CA HIS A 432 17.32 2.96 30.56
C HIS A 432 18.44 2.17 31.25
N ARG A 433 18.48 0.84 31.05
CA ARG A 433 19.36 -0.10 31.77
C ARG A 433 20.83 0.31 31.76
N ARG A 434 21.40 0.64 30.59
CA ARG A 434 22.81 1.07 30.44
C ARG A 434 23.17 2.31 31.26
N ALA A 435 22.20 3.20 31.47
CA ALA A 435 22.39 4.45 32.19
C ALA A 435 21.90 4.38 33.64
N ALA A 436 21.40 3.23 34.10
CA ALA A 436 20.76 3.03 35.41
C ALA A 436 19.79 4.18 35.79
N SER A 437 19.02 4.65 34.81
CA SER A 437 18.16 5.83 34.95
C SER A 437 16.74 5.56 34.47
N LEU A 438 15.78 6.18 35.15
CA LEU A 438 14.39 6.28 34.73
C LEU A 438 14.21 7.58 33.95
N ARG A 439 13.54 7.52 32.80
CA ARG A 439 13.33 8.68 31.93
C ARG A 439 11.88 8.77 31.48
N CYS A 440 11.33 9.98 31.52
CA CYS A 440 10.08 10.31 30.86
C CYS A 440 10.38 10.70 29.41
N HIS A 441 9.76 10.00 28.45
CA HIS A 441 9.91 10.32 27.02
C HIS A 441 8.98 11.46 26.56
N THR A 442 8.06 11.91 27.42
CA THR A 442 7.13 13.01 27.13
C THR A 442 7.71 14.36 27.52
N CYS A 443 8.11 14.55 28.78
CA CYS A 443 8.65 15.84 29.27
C CYS A 443 10.18 15.86 29.41
N GLY A 444 10.86 14.71 29.28
CA GLY A 444 12.31 14.61 29.43
C GLY A 444 12.82 14.48 30.87
N PHE A 445 11.93 14.44 31.88
CA PHE A 445 12.29 14.20 33.29
C PHE A 445 13.19 12.96 33.45
N ARG A 446 14.19 13.05 34.31
CA ARG A 446 15.12 11.94 34.59
C ARG A 446 15.36 11.80 36.08
N ARG A 447 15.39 10.56 36.54
CA ARG A 447 15.84 10.20 37.89
C ARG A 447 16.68 8.93 37.88
N ARG A 448 17.43 8.68 38.96
CA ARG A 448 18.08 7.39 39.17
C ARG A 448 17.02 6.33 39.48
N VAL A 449 17.33 5.07 39.19
CA VAL A 449 16.49 3.95 39.63
C VAL A 449 16.53 3.89 41.17
N PRO A 450 15.38 3.98 41.86
CA PRO A 450 15.35 3.85 43.31
C PRO A 450 15.72 2.43 43.74
N LYS A 451 16.33 2.28 44.92
CA LYS A 451 16.71 0.96 45.47
C LYS A 451 15.51 0.16 46.00
N THR A 452 14.49 0.87 46.46
CA THR A 452 13.26 0.30 47.04
C THR A 452 12.05 0.97 46.43
N CYS A 453 10.92 0.25 46.42
CA CYS A 453 9.65 0.77 45.94
C CYS A 453 9.17 1.94 46.82
N GLU A 454 8.86 3.07 46.20
CA GLU A 454 8.35 4.26 46.91
C GLU A 454 6.91 4.03 47.44
N SER A 455 6.18 3.04 46.89
CA SER A 455 4.82 2.70 47.32
C SER A 455 4.77 1.67 48.46
N CYS A 456 5.62 0.63 48.46
CA CYS A 456 5.55 -0.44 49.46
C CYS A 456 6.85 -0.68 50.25
N GLY A 457 7.94 -0.02 49.91
CA GLY A 457 9.24 -0.15 50.59
C GLY A 457 10.07 -1.38 50.18
N GLU A 458 9.52 -2.31 49.41
CA GLU A 458 10.22 -3.54 49.01
C GLU A 458 11.29 -3.31 47.94
N ALA A 459 12.40 -4.05 48.01
CA ALA A 459 13.46 -4.06 46.99
C ALA A 459 13.13 -5.01 45.81
N ALA A 460 11.87 -5.03 45.41
CA ALA A 460 11.30 -6.03 44.50
C ALA A 460 11.04 -5.44 43.10
N PHE A 461 12.02 -4.77 42.50
CA PHE A 461 11.86 -4.17 41.17
C PHE A 461 12.26 -5.12 40.05
N MET A 462 11.38 -5.26 39.07
CA MET A 462 11.59 -6.05 37.86
C MET A 462 11.38 -5.20 36.61
N PRO A 463 12.28 -5.27 35.62
CA PRO A 463 12.04 -4.67 34.32
C PRO A 463 10.93 -5.45 33.59
N LEU A 464 9.86 -4.75 33.22
CA LEU A 464 8.81 -5.26 32.33
C LEU A 464 9.27 -5.15 30.88
N GLY A 465 9.06 -6.21 30.10
CA GLY A 465 9.35 -6.23 28.67
C GLY A 465 10.64 -6.96 28.28
N GLU A 466 11.20 -7.78 29.18
CA GLU A 466 12.12 -8.84 28.76
C GLU A 466 11.32 -9.83 27.90
N GLY A 467 11.41 -9.67 26.57
CA GLY A 467 10.59 -10.37 25.59
C GLY A 467 10.93 -11.85 25.44
N THR A 468 10.94 -12.34 24.20
CA THR A 468 11.13 -13.77 23.88
C THR A 468 12.39 -14.42 24.48
N GLU A 469 13.46 -13.65 24.71
CA GLU A 469 14.77 -14.17 25.13
C GLU A 469 14.75 -14.73 26.56
N LYS A 470 14.08 -14.06 27.52
CA LYS A 470 13.98 -14.57 28.90
C LYS A 470 13.15 -15.85 28.99
N LEU A 471 12.12 -15.96 28.15
CA LEU A 471 11.28 -17.15 28.09
C LEU A 471 11.99 -18.31 27.38
N GLU A 472 12.93 -18.03 26.48
CA GLU A 472 13.76 -19.05 25.82
C GLU A 472 14.92 -19.54 26.72
N GLU A 473 15.47 -18.65 27.56
CA GLU A 473 16.52 -18.97 28.54
C GLU A 473 16.00 -19.73 29.78
N TRP A 474 14.73 -19.54 30.13
CA TRP A 474 14.03 -20.26 31.20
C TRP A 474 13.49 -21.59 30.70
#